data_AF-A0A0K2Y272-F1
#
_entry.id   AF-A0A0K2Y272-F1
#
_cell.length_a   1.000
_cell.length_b   1.000
_cell.length_c   1.000
_cell.angle_alpha   90.00
_cell.angle_beta   90.00
_cell.angle_gamma   90.00
#
_symmetry.space_group_name_H-M   'P 1'
#
loop_
_entity.id
_entity.type
_entity.pdbx_description
1 polymer ?
#
loop_
_entity_poly.entity_id
_entity_poly.type
_entity_poly.pdbx_seq_one_letter_code
_entity_poly.pdbx_strand_id
1 'polypeptide(L)'
;MQEPNPQEGPLQESHKGEGVTGENSMGENPMGFPIENFVVEYCKKIVSYPQVLRVQVRLIEPGIKEVCICANPLDMGRVIGKDGKMVSAIKAFISGVKAKDGFGYKIVVVASENPYVL
;
A
#
# COMPACT_ATOMS: atom_id res chain seq x y z
N MET A 1 -0.71 -36.07 -56.31
CA MET A 1 -0.07 -35.59 -55.07
C MET A 1 -0.66 -36.38 -53.92
N GLN A 2 0.10 -37.34 -53.38
CA GLN A 2 -0.18 -37.99 -52.10
C GLN A 2 1.17 -38.50 -51.61
N GLU A 3 1.77 -37.87 -50.61
CA GLU A 3 3.01 -38.38 -49.99
C GLU A 3 2.67 -39.43 -48.93
N PRO A 4 3.49 -40.49 -48.77
CA PRO A 4 3.40 -41.40 -47.65
C PRO A 4 4.37 -41.04 -46.49
N ASN A 5 3.90 -41.40 -45.29
CA ASN A 5 4.51 -41.59 -43.95
C ASN A 5 5.95 -42.17 -43.96
N PRO A 6 6.84 -41.98 -42.94
CA PRO A 6 6.79 -42.82 -41.72
C PRO A 6 7.48 -42.27 -40.42
N GLN A 7 7.33 -43.10 -39.38
CA GLN A 7 7.80 -43.09 -37.98
C GLN A 7 9.31 -42.81 -37.76
N GLU A 8 9.67 -42.24 -36.58
CA GLU A 8 10.68 -42.75 -35.60
C GLU A 8 10.91 -41.75 -34.43
N GLY A 9 10.95 -42.21 -33.17
CA GLY A 9 11.32 -41.42 -31.95
C GLY A 9 12.85 -41.39 -31.71
N PRO A 10 13.43 -41.06 -30.51
CA PRO A 10 12.86 -40.78 -29.17
C PRO A 10 13.44 -39.55 -28.37
N LEU A 11 12.77 -39.20 -27.24
CA LEU A 11 13.18 -38.56 -25.95
C LEU A 11 14.48 -37.70 -25.81
N GLN A 12 14.38 -36.42 -25.35
CA GLN A 12 14.56 -35.91 -23.95
C GLN A 12 14.82 -34.37 -23.84
N GLU A 13 14.22 -33.73 -22.79
CA GLU A 13 14.59 -32.51 -22.01
C GLU A 13 14.83 -31.15 -22.73
N SER A 14 14.49 -29.96 -22.22
CA SER A 14 14.11 -29.45 -20.91
C SER A 14 13.71 -27.95 -20.99
N HIS A 15 12.99 -27.46 -19.97
CA HIS A 15 12.83 -26.06 -19.48
C HIS A 15 12.62 -24.88 -20.46
N LYS A 16 11.50 -24.14 -20.30
CA LYS A 16 11.37 -22.95 -19.44
C LYS A 16 10.12 -22.16 -19.86
N GLY A 17 9.29 -21.79 -18.89
CA GLY A 17 8.11 -20.98 -19.12
C GLY A 17 8.47 -19.54 -19.50
N GLU A 18 7.63 -18.93 -20.32
CA GLU A 18 7.63 -17.49 -20.55
C GLU A 18 6.28 -16.95 -20.12
N GLY A 19 6.33 -16.20 -19.01
CA GLY A 19 5.21 -15.44 -18.51
C GLY A 19 4.91 -14.27 -19.42
N VAL A 20 3.62 -13.97 -19.57
CA VAL A 20 3.16 -12.71 -20.14
C VAL A 20 3.48 -11.62 -19.12
N THR A 21 4.63 -10.96 -19.30
CA THR A 21 4.92 -9.65 -18.72
C THR A 21 4.00 -8.64 -19.38
N GLY A 22 2.83 -8.43 -18.78
CA GLY A 22 2.12 -7.18 -18.92
C GLY A 22 2.96 -6.11 -18.23
N GLU A 23 3.79 -5.42 -19.01
CA GLU A 23 4.43 -4.18 -18.63
C GLU A 23 3.34 -3.15 -18.33
N ASN A 24 2.84 -3.15 -17.09
CA ASN A 24 2.17 -1.97 -16.57
C ASN A 24 3.27 -0.95 -16.32
N SER A 25 3.51 -0.12 -17.34
CA SER A 25 4.25 1.13 -17.22
C SER A 25 3.57 1.95 -16.12
N MET A 26 4.09 1.80 -14.90
CA MET A 26 3.74 2.60 -13.75
C MET A 26 4.28 3.99 -14.04
N GLY A 27 3.47 4.79 -14.73
CA GLY A 27 3.69 6.22 -14.80
C GLY A 27 3.89 6.70 -13.38
N GLU A 28 5.08 7.26 -13.13
CA GLU A 28 5.41 7.91 -11.88
C GLU A 28 4.28 8.90 -11.57
N ASN A 29 3.47 8.62 -10.55
CA ASN A 29 2.69 9.65 -9.91
C ASN A 29 3.64 10.28 -8.90
N PRO A 30 4.24 11.46 -9.17
CA PRO A 30 5.12 12.12 -8.22
C PRO A 30 4.38 12.60 -6.96
N MET A 31 3.06 12.39 -6.89
CA MET A 31 2.23 12.55 -5.70
C MET A 31 1.58 11.23 -5.33
N GLY A 32 1.70 10.83 -4.06
CA GLY A 32 1.11 9.62 -3.49
C GLY A 32 -0.40 9.51 -3.71
N PHE A 33 -0.97 8.36 -3.33
CA PHE A 33 -2.40 8.10 -3.50
C PHE A 33 -3.26 9.22 -2.89
N PRO A 34 -4.45 9.57 -3.44
CA PRO A 34 -5.29 10.64 -2.89
C PRO A 34 -5.58 10.52 -1.38
N ILE A 35 -5.71 9.28 -0.89
CA ILE A 35 -5.89 8.97 0.53
C ILE A 35 -4.61 9.26 1.33
N GLU A 36 -3.45 8.87 0.81
CA GLU A 36 -2.16 9.13 1.44
C GLU A 36 -1.93 10.63 1.62
N ASN A 37 -2.18 11.42 0.58
CA ASN A 37 -2.08 12.87 0.59
C ASN A 37 -3.07 13.50 1.60
N PHE A 38 -4.31 13.01 1.63
CA PHE A 38 -5.28 13.48 2.62
C PHE A 38 -4.81 13.18 4.06
N VAL A 39 -4.41 11.95 4.33
CA VAL A 39 -4.04 11.51 5.68
C VAL A 39 -2.78 12.24 6.15
N VAL A 40 -1.77 12.40 5.29
CA VAL A 40 -0.55 13.13 5.66
C VAL A 40 -0.85 14.61 5.96
N GLU A 41 -1.63 15.29 5.12
CA GLU A 41 -1.96 16.71 5.32
C GLU A 41 -2.89 16.94 6.52
N TYR A 42 -3.76 15.98 6.83
CA TYR A 42 -4.55 16.00 8.05
C TYR A 42 -3.68 15.80 9.29
N CYS A 43 -2.86 14.75 9.29
CA CYS A 43 -1.99 14.43 10.42
C CYS A 43 -0.99 15.55 10.72
N LYS A 44 -0.41 16.20 9.69
CA LYS A 44 0.48 17.38 9.87
C LYS A 44 -0.14 18.49 10.72
N LYS A 45 -1.46 18.65 10.71
CA LYS A 45 -2.17 19.69 11.48
C LYS A 45 -2.34 19.36 12.96
N ILE A 46 -2.23 18.09 13.34
CA ILE A 46 -2.49 17.63 14.71
C ILE A 46 -1.21 17.18 15.43
N VAL A 47 -0.10 17.00 14.73
CA VAL A 47 1.19 16.58 15.30
C VAL A 47 2.10 17.77 15.59
N SER A 48 3.02 17.59 16.52
CA SER A 48 4.02 18.59 16.93
C SER A 48 5.31 18.45 16.13
N TYR A 49 5.60 17.26 15.59
CA TYR A 49 6.77 16.95 14.78
C TYR A 49 6.38 16.54 13.35
N PRO A 50 5.78 17.44 12.54
CA PRO A 50 5.30 17.12 11.19
C PRO A 50 6.42 16.68 10.22
N GLN A 51 7.67 17.05 10.48
CA GLN A 51 8.83 16.73 9.67
C GLN A 51 9.24 15.25 9.71
N VAL A 52 8.87 14.52 10.76
CA VAL A 52 9.15 13.07 10.87
C VAL A 52 7.91 12.21 10.59
N LEU A 53 6.77 12.85 10.31
CA LEU A 53 5.53 12.16 9.98
C LEU A 53 5.64 11.55 8.58
N ARG A 54 5.32 10.26 8.46
CA ARG A 54 5.22 9.55 7.18
C ARG A 54 3.93 8.75 7.12
N VAL A 55 3.28 8.75 5.97
CA VAL A 55 2.13 7.90 5.68
C VAL A 55 2.49 7.00 4.51
N GLN A 56 2.09 5.73 4.56
CA GLN A 56 2.22 4.80 3.45
C GLN A 56 0.94 4.01 3.28
N VAL A 57 0.54 3.79 2.03
CA VAL A 57 -0.62 2.94 1.70
C VAL A 57 -0.13 1.69 0.97
N ARG A 58 -0.44 0.50 1.49
CA ARG A 58 -0.06 -0.78 0.87
C ARG A 58 -1.20 -1.78 0.85
N LEU A 59 -1.26 -2.59 -0.19
CA LEU A 59 -2.19 -3.74 -0.23
C LEU A 59 -1.66 -4.82 0.72
N ILE A 60 -2.50 -5.27 1.66
CA ILE A 60 -2.11 -6.29 2.65
C ILE A 60 -2.87 -7.61 2.45
N GLU A 61 -4.08 -7.55 1.88
CA GLU A 61 -4.93 -8.68 1.54
C GLU A 61 -5.76 -8.34 0.29
N PRO A 62 -6.33 -9.31 -0.43
CA PRO A 62 -7.27 -9.03 -1.52
C PRO A 62 -8.40 -8.12 -1.06
N GLY A 63 -8.52 -6.95 -1.69
CA GLY A 63 -9.55 -5.96 -1.37
C GLY A 63 -9.32 -5.16 -0.07
N ILE A 64 -8.17 -5.30 0.61
CA ILE A 64 -7.86 -4.53 1.82
C ILE A 64 -6.50 -3.83 1.70
N LYS A 65 -6.53 -2.50 1.80
CA LYS A 65 -5.34 -1.65 1.92
C LYS A 65 -5.10 -1.27 3.38
N GLU A 66 -3.83 -1.25 3.78
CA GLU A 66 -3.39 -0.66 5.04
C GLU A 66 -2.89 0.77 4.79
N VAL A 67 -3.33 1.70 5.64
CA VAL A 67 -2.75 3.04 5.79
C VAL A 67 -1.89 3.03 7.05
N CYS A 68 -0.58 3.03 6.87
CA CYS A 68 0.40 3.06 7.96
C CYS A 68 0.82 4.50 8.23
N ILE A 69 0.53 5.00 9.44
CA ILE A 69 0.91 6.33 9.91
C ILE A 69 2.10 6.15 10.86
N CYS A 70 3.29 6.54 10.41
CA CYS A 70 4.50 6.60 11.23
C CYS A 70 4.62 8.01 11.82
N ALA A 71 4.55 8.15 13.14
CA ALA A 71 4.60 9.44 13.81
C ALA A 71 5.64 9.45 14.94
N ASN A 72 6.10 10.64 15.34
CA ASN A 72 6.95 10.79 16.52
C ASN A 72 6.27 10.16 17.75
N PRO A 73 7.00 9.45 18.64
CA PRO A 73 6.43 8.90 19.86
C PRO A 73 5.59 9.88 20.69
N LEU A 74 5.98 11.17 20.73
CA LEU A 74 5.26 12.23 21.44
C LEU A 74 3.94 12.65 20.77
N ASP A 75 3.76 12.30 19.50
CA ASP A 75 2.56 12.61 18.72
C ASP A 75 1.58 11.43 18.62
N MET A 76 1.98 10.23 19.05
CA MET A 76 1.16 9.02 18.98
C MET A 76 -0.22 9.23 19.61
N GLY A 77 -0.28 9.84 20.80
CA GLY A 77 -1.54 10.13 21.48
C GLY A 77 -2.46 11.10 20.73
N ARG A 78 -1.88 12.03 19.95
CA ARG A 78 -2.62 12.99 19.13
C ARG A 78 -3.22 12.31 17.89
N VAL A 79 -2.43 11.45 17.24
CA VAL A 79 -2.87 10.68 16.06
C VAL A 79 -3.93 9.65 16.43
N ILE A 80 -3.73 8.89 17.51
CA ILE A 80 -4.68 7.88 17.99
C ILE A 80 -5.95 8.57 18.54
N GLY A 81 -5.76 9.63 19.30
CA GLY A 81 -6.82 10.34 20.02
C GLY A 81 -7.33 9.53 21.22
N LYS A 82 -8.02 10.22 22.14
CA LYS A 82 -8.64 9.58 23.30
C LYS A 82 -9.57 8.46 22.87
N ASP A 83 -9.41 7.27 23.44
CA ASP A 83 -10.17 6.05 23.12
C ASP A 83 -10.14 5.66 21.64
N GLY A 84 -9.09 6.06 20.89
CA GLY A 84 -8.98 5.79 19.46
C GLY A 84 -9.95 6.60 18.59
N LYS A 85 -10.56 7.66 19.12
CA LYS A 85 -11.56 8.45 18.39
C LYS A 85 -11.00 9.13 17.13
N MET A 86 -9.74 9.57 17.17
CA MET A 86 -9.13 10.26 16.03
C MET A 86 -8.87 9.29 14.88
N VAL A 87 -8.21 8.16 15.14
CA VAL A 87 -8.01 7.11 14.11
C VAL A 87 -9.34 6.57 13.58
N SER A 88 -10.36 6.46 14.44
CA SER A 88 -11.70 6.02 14.02
C SER A 88 -12.38 7.02 13.09
N ALA A 89 -12.25 8.32 13.36
CA ALA A 89 -12.78 9.38 12.50
C ALA A 89 -12.06 9.40 11.13
N ILE A 90 -10.74 9.28 11.13
CA ILE A 90 -9.96 9.18 9.88
C ILE A 90 -10.40 7.94 9.08
N LYS A 91 -10.54 6.78 9.74
CA LYS A 91 -11.01 5.54 9.11
C LYS A 91 -12.39 5.69 8.49
N ALA A 92 -13.33 6.28 9.22
CA ALA A 92 -14.68 6.53 8.73
C ALA A 92 -14.66 7.41 7.46
N PHE A 93 -13.87 8.49 7.49
CA PHE A 93 -13.72 9.38 6.33
C PHE A 93 -13.17 8.66 5.10
N ILE A 94 -12.04 7.95 5.23
CA ILE A 94 -11.40 7.28 4.08
C ILE A 94 -12.20 6.07 3.59
N SER A 95 -13.05 5.47 4.43
CA SER A 95 -13.89 4.34 4.02
C SER A 95 -14.88 4.72 2.92
N GLY A 96 -15.24 6.00 2.78
CA GLY A 96 -16.06 6.50 1.68
C GLY A 96 -15.39 6.32 0.31
N VAL A 97 -14.06 6.23 0.24
CA VAL A 97 -13.32 6.02 -1.01
C VAL A 97 -13.54 4.61 -1.57
N LYS A 98 -13.97 3.65 -0.74
CA LYS A 98 -14.32 2.29 -1.18
C LYS A 98 -15.32 2.28 -2.33
N ALA A 99 -16.25 3.23 -2.38
CA ALA A 99 -17.23 3.35 -3.46
C ALA A 99 -16.57 3.66 -4.82
N LYS A 100 -15.38 4.26 -4.81
CA LYS A 100 -14.61 4.61 -6.01
C LYS A 100 -13.62 3.53 -6.41
N ASP A 101 -12.88 2.95 -5.45
CA ASP A 101 -11.76 2.07 -5.75
C ASP A 101 -11.94 0.61 -5.34
N GLY A 102 -13.04 0.28 -4.66
CA GLY A 102 -13.39 -1.09 -4.26
C GLY A 102 -12.65 -1.62 -3.04
N PHE A 103 -11.71 -0.87 -2.45
CA PHE A 103 -10.88 -1.35 -1.35
C PHE A 103 -11.45 -0.98 0.02
N GLY A 104 -11.34 -1.91 0.98
CA GLY A 104 -11.44 -1.61 2.40
C GLY A 104 -10.12 -1.06 2.95
N TYR A 105 -10.20 -0.31 4.06
CA TYR A 105 -9.04 0.33 4.67
C TYR A 105 -8.85 -0.07 6.14
N LYS A 106 -7.65 -0.54 6.47
CA LYS A 106 -7.17 -0.68 7.86
C LYS A 106 -6.20 0.48 8.15
N ILE A 107 -6.25 1.04 9.36
CA ILE A 107 -5.29 2.07 9.80
C ILE A 107 -4.40 1.45 10.88
N VAL A 108 -3.09 1.65 10.73
CA VAL A 108 -2.08 1.28 11.72
C VAL A 108 -1.29 2.52 12.06
N VAL A 109 -1.04 2.75 13.35
CA VAL A 109 -0.19 3.84 13.83
C VAL A 109 1.04 3.24 14.47
N VAL A 110 2.22 3.63 14.01
CA VAL A 110 3.51 3.16 14.54
C VAL A 110 4.36 4.36 14.97
N ALA A 111 5.14 4.16 16.03
CA ALA A 111 6.15 5.13 16.42
C ALA A 111 7.28 5.13 15.37
N SER A 112 7.67 6.29 14.87
CA SER A 112 8.92 6.44 14.13
C SER A 112 10.09 6.20 15.10
N GLU A 113 11.15 5.53 14.64
CA GLU A 113 12.42 5.54 15.36
C GLU A 113 12.78 7.00 15.66
N ASN A 114 13.11 7.31 16.91
CA ASN A 114 13.46 8.67 17.31
C ASN A 114 14.94 8.90 16.95
N PRO A 115 15.26 9.72 15.94
CA PRO A 115 16.66 9.94 15.56
C PRO A 115 17.46 10.76 16.59
N TYR A 116 16.83 11.18 17.70
CA TYR A 116 17.43 12.01 18.75
C TYR A 116 17.64 11.30 20.08
N VAL A 117 17.37 9.99 20.16
CA VAL A 117 17.70 9.17 21.35
C VAL A 117 18.81 8.21 20.93
N LEU A 118 20.04 8.52 21.39
CA LEU A 118 21.23 7.67 21.33
C LEU A 118 21.15 6.54 22.35
#